data_AF-A0A8I2G297-F1
#
_entry.id   AF-A0A8I2G297-F1
#
_cell.length_a   1.000
_cell.length_b   1.000
_cell.length_c   1.000
_cell.angle_alpha   90.00
_cell.angle_beta   90.00
_cell.angle_gamma   90.00
#
_symmetry.space_group_name_H-M   'P 1'
#
loop_
_entity.id
_entity.type
_entity.pdbx_description
1 polymer ?
#
loop_
_entity_poly.entity_id
_entity_poly.type
_entity_poly.pdbx_seq_one_letter_code
_entity_poly.pdbx_strand_id
1 'polypeptide(L)'
;LGTALILLNGIRFTGSDYLYIVVYLGIWLLAALVMFSAGTCIGAIRSKPVGGTVLVLTWIFLFYISPLIVSQVTDAISAKMKSIYQLEKEKWDAIMSFEERAIEKEGKFKSENAKTPAERELIESFMNREYKTMVELEKKLLAEMRDIIKVYGRLSLVSPCTFLSWAQGEMSSQGFASLVEFYEYAQDLKDKFCRFYKDKKFFSGKEENEVESFIKGEENVFYGSKRLPFNFLLGVIELLVLIFVLQAVSYFSHKKALARVYGEMAVKWDPGSFNPARSKYFVWQIEEEGFSQRMYNHLGRGIIFFTFATRGCCPGMFVWVIFWNWRRHYWVYPRPRTSRTGKNGSVN
;
A
#
# COMPACT_ATOMS: atom_id res chain seq x y z
N LEU A 1 1.59 18.65 3.06
CA LEU A 1 2.78 19.05 3.85
C LEU A 1 4.06 18.43 3.29
N GLY A 2 4.14 17.11 3.14
CA GLY A 2 5.33 16.42 2.60
C GLY A 2 5.76 16.90 1.20
N THR A 3 4.83 17.02 0.25
CA THR A 3 5.11 17.54 -1.11
C THR A 3 5.62 18.99 -1.10
N ALA A 4 5.11 19.82 -0.17
CA ALA A 4 5.57 21.19 0.00
C ALA A 4 6.97 21.25 0.60
N LEU A 5 7.29 20.39 1.56
CA LEU A 5 8.63 20.27 2.15
C LEU A 5 9.68 19.77 1.14
N ILE A 6 9.29 18.86 0.24
CA ILE A 6 10.19 18.36 -0.81
C ILE A 6 10.48 19.46 -1.86
N LEU A 7 9.46 20.23 -2.24
CA LEU A 7 9.64 21.39 -3.13
C LEU A 7 10.49 22.49 -2.47
N LEU A 8 10.33 22.71 -1.16
CA LEU A 8 11.14 23.66 -0.40
C LEU A 8 12.63 23.25 -0.29
N ASN A 9 12.93 21.95 -0.34
CA ASN A 9 14.30 21.43 -0.32
C ASN A 9 15.00 21.43 -1.69
N GLY A 10 14.40 22.03 -2.74
CA GLY A 10 15.03 22.16 -4.05
C GLY A 10 15.17 20.85 -4.83
N ILE A 11 14.49 19.78 -4.41
CA ILE A 11 14.49 18.49 -5.11
C ILE A 11 13.70 18.66 -6.41
N ARG A 12 14.41 18.63 -7.55
CA ARG A 12 13.80 18.66 -8.87
C ARG A 12 13.24 17.28 -9.19
N PHE A 13 11.93 17.19 -9.33
CA PHE A 13 11.27 15.97 -9.76
C PHE A 13 11.39 15.79 -11.27
N THR A 14 11.63 14.55 -11.69
CA THR A 14 11.51 14.17 -13.10
C THR A 14 10.02 14.05 -13.48
N GLY A 15 9.70 14.12 -14.77
CA GLY A 15 8.31 13.94 -15.26
C GLY A 15 7.68 12.63 -14.78
N SER A 16 8.48 11.56 -14.70
CA SER A 16 8.07 10.27 -14.13
C SER A 16 7.76 10.35 -12.63
N ASP A 17 8.51 11.12 -11.85
CA ASP A 17 8.26 11.26 -10.40
C ASP A 17 6.91 11.92 -10.13
N TYR A 18 6.51 12.91 -10.93
CA TYR A 18 5.19 13.53 -10.82
C TYR A 18 4.06 12.52 -11.04
N LEU A 19 4.19 11.62 -12.01
CA LEU A 19 3.22 10.56 -12.23
C LEU A 19 3.09 9.66 -11.00
N TYR A 20 4.20 9.24 -10.39
CA TYR A 20 4.18 8.43 -9.17
C TYR A 20 3.54 9.18 -7.99
N ILE A 21 3.81 10.48 -7.84
CA ILE A 21 3.16 11.30 -6.80
C ILE A 21 1.65 11.37 -7.03
N VAL A 22 1.21 11.62 -8.26
CA VAL A 22 -0.22 11.68 -8.60
C VAL A 22 -0.90 10.34 -8.35
N VAL A 23 -0.27 9.23 -8.78
CA VAL A 23 -0.77 7.88 -8.51
C VAL A 23 -0.87 7.62 -7.01
N TYR A 24 0.18 7.98 -6.25
CA TYR A 24 0.19 7.84 -4.80
C TYR A 24 -0.93 8.65 -4.12
N LEU A 25 -1.15 9.89 -4.53
CA LEU A 25 -2.28 10.70 -4.04
C LEU A 25 -3.63 10.10 -4.42
N GLY A 26 -3.77 9.57 -5.63
CA GLY A 26 -4.96 8.86 -6.08
C GLY A 26 -5.26 7.62 -5.22
N ILE A 27 -4.22 6.85 -4.89
CA ILE A 27 -4.30 5.70 -3.99
C ILE A 27 -4.82 6.11 -2.60
N TRP A 28 -4.27 7.18 -2.02
CA TRP A 28 -4.74 7.71 -0.73
C TRP A 28 -6.19 8.21 -0.78
N LEU A 29 -6.57 8.87 -1.87
CA LEU A 29 -7.94 9.30 -2.09
C LEU A 29 -8.89 8.09 -2.14
N LEU A 30 -8.54 7.02 -2.86
CA LEU A 30 -9.31 5.78 -2.91
C LEU A 30 -9.45 5.15 -1.51
N ALA A 31 -8.35 5.07 -0.75
CA ALA A 31 -8.38 4.56 0.60
C ALA A 31 -9.31 5.39 1.51
N ALA A 32 -9.27 6.72 1.39
CA ALA A 32 -10.18 7.62 2.11
C ALA A 32 -11.65 7.40 1.72
N LEU A 33 -11.93 7.17 0.43
CA LEU A 33 -13.28 6.86 -0.06
C LEU A 33 -13.80 5.52 0.47
N VAL A 34 -12.96 4.49 0.54
CA VAL A 34 -13.31 3.19 1.16
C VAL A 34 -13.68 3.41 2.63
N MET A 35 -12.85 4.12 3.39
CA MET A 35 -13.09 4.39 4.81
C MET A 35 -14.36 5.21 5.03
N PHE A 36 -14.62 6.22 4.19
CA PHE A 36 -15.85 7.00 4.23
C PHE A 36 -17.08 6.14 3.95
N SER A 37 -17.02 5.31 2.90
CA SER A 37 -18.13 4.43 2.49
C SER A 37 -18.42 3.34 3.52
N ALA A 38 -17.39 2.81 4.18
CA ALA A 38 -17.55 1.90 5.31
C ALA A 38 -18.25 2.61 6.48
N GLY A 39 -17.80 3.83 6.82
CA GLY A 39 -18.41 4.65 7.87
C GLY A 39 -19.89 4.93 7.63
N THR A 40 -20.30 5.23 6.39
CA THR A 40 -21.72 5.44 6.04
C THR A 40 -22.53 4.16 6.11
N CYS A 41 -21.98 3.01 5.71
CA CYS A 41 -22.63 1.70 5.89
C CYS A 41 -22.92 1.43 7.38
N ILE A 42 -21.94 1.70 8.23
CA ILE A 42 -22.02 1.45 9.66
C ILE A 42 -23.00 2.41 10.33
N GLY A 43 -23.01 3.68 9.93
CA GLY A 43 -23.99 4.67 10.40
C GLY A 43 -25.44 4.30 10.05
N ALA A 44 -25.65 3.46 9.03
CA ALA A 44 -26.97 2.96 8.66
C ALA A 44 -27.45 1.77 9.52
N ILE A 45 -26.58 1.18 10.35
CA ILE A 45 -26.96 0.08 11.26
C ILE A 45 -27.80 0.62 12.42
N ARG A 46 -29.00 0.05 12.61
CA ARG A 46 -30.03 0.53 13.56
C ARG A 46 -29.52 0.62 14.99
N SER A 47 -28.79 -0.39 15.45
CA SER A 47 -28.26 -0.44 16.81
C SER A 47 -26.83 0.09 16.82
N LYS A 48 -26.67 1.27 17.43
CA LYS A 48 -25.37 1.92 17.67
C LYS A 48 -24.27 0.97 18.20
N PRO A 49 -24.52 0.12 19.22
CA PRO A 49 -23.47 -0.77 19.71
C PRO A 49 -23.06 -1.82 18.66
N VAL A 50 -24.02 -2.45 17.96
CA VAL A 50 -23.72 -3.44 16.92
C VAL A 50 -22.98 -2.80 15.75
N GLY A 51 -23.38 -1.60 15.32
CA GLY A 51 -22.68 -0.87 14.26
C GLY A 51 -21.22 -0.56 14.66
N GLY A 52 -21.01 -0.09 15.88
CA GLY A 52 -19.68 0.13 16.44
C GLY A 52 -18.85 -1.16 16.51
N THR A 53 -19.43 -2.27 16.98
CA THR A 53 -18.74 -3.57 17.02
C THR A 53 -18.37 -4.07 15.64
N VAL A 54 -19.29 -4.00 14.66
CA VAL A 54 -19.00 -4.38 13.27
C VAL A 54 -17.89 -3.51 12.68
N LEU A 55 -17.90 -2.19 12.95
CA LEU A 55 -16.82 -1.29 12.53
C LEU A 55 -15.47 -1.74 13.06
N VAL A 56 -15.39 -1.97 14.37
CA VAL A 56 -14.15 -2.37 15.04
C VAL A 56 -13.68 -3.72 14.51
N LEU A 57 -14.57 -4.69 14.34
CA LEU A 57 -14.22 -6.01 13.81
C LEU A 57 -13.75 -5.94 12.35
N THR A 58 -14.44 -5.20 11.48
CA THR A 58 -14.03 -5.00 10.08
C THR A 58 -12.69 -4.28 10.02
N TRP A 59 -12.47 -3.27 10.87
CA TRP A 59 -11.22 -2.54 10.95
C TRP A 59 -10.08 -3.45 11.42
N ILE A 60 -10.27 -4.22 12.50
CA ILE A 60 -9.29 -5.21 12.97
C ILE A 60 -8.98 -6.22 11.86
N PHE A 61 -9.99 -6.70 11.15
CA PHE A 61 -9.81 -7.65 10.07
C PHE A 61 -8.97 -7.08 8.93
N LEU A 62 -9.30 -5.88 8.44
CA LEU A 62 -8.61 -5.26 7.30
C LEU A 62 -7.19 -4.82 7.63
N PHE A 63 -6.95 -4.23 8.81
CA PHE A 63 -5.66 -3.65 9.17
C PHE A 63 -4.70 -4.61 9.87
N TYR A 64 -5.20 -5.69 10.49
CA TYR A 64 -4.35 -6.62 11.26
C TYR A 64 -4.45 -8.04 10.76
N ILE A 65 -5.66 -8.63 10.73
CA ILE A 65 -5.81 -10.06 10.44
C ILE A 65 -5.45 -10.37 8.99
N SER A 66 -5.96 -9.60 8.03
CA SER A 66 -5.67 -9.82 6.62
C SER A 66 -4.18 -9.65 6.28
N PRO A 67 -3.50 -8.56 6.69
CA PRO A 67 -2.05 -8.44 6.52
C PRO A 67 -1.27 -9.56 7.18
N LEU A 68 -1.68 -10.00 8.38
CA LEU A 68 -1.04 -11.12 9.07
C LEU A 68 -1.19 -12.43 8.28
N ILE A 69 -2.38 -12.73 7.76
CA ILE A 69 -2.62 -13.92 6.92
C ILE A 69 -1.76 -13.86 5.66
N VAL A 70 -1.75 -12.73 4.96
CA VAL A 70 -0.94 -12.56 3.73
C VAL A 70 0.55 -12.72 4.05
N SER A 71 1.03 -12.15 5.16
CA SER A 71 2.42 -12.34 5.61
C SER A 71 2.71 -13.81 5.87
N GLN A 72 1.92 -14.48 6.72
CA GLN A 72 2.15 -15.89 7.07
C GLN A 72 2.14 -16.82 5.86
N VAL A 73 1.21 -16.61 4.91
CA VAL A 73 1.18 -17.40 3.67
C VAL A 73 2.42 -17.11 2.83
N THR A 74 2.82 -15.85 2.71
CA THR A 74 4.02 -15.47 1.94
C THR A 74 5.29 -16.01 2.59
N ASP A 75 5.38 -15.99 3.92
CA ASP A 75 6.50 -16.54 4.70
C ASP A 75 6.58 -18.06 4.57
N ALA A 76 5.44 -18.75 4.59
CA ALA A 76 5.41 -20.20 4.36
C ALA A 76 5.82 -20.58 2.93
N ILE A 77 5.56 -19.72 1.94
CA ILE A 77 5.99 -19.92 0.55
C ILE A 77 7.47 -19.56 0.40
N SER A 78 7.94 -18.48 1.02
CA SER A 78 9.33 -18.03 0.97
C SER A 78 10.26 -18.98 1.72
N ALA A 79 9.79 -19.66 2.76
CA ALA A 79 10.52 -20.72 3.45
C ALA A 79 10.81 -21.94 2.57
N LYS A 80 10.09 -22.12 1.45
CA LYS A 80 10.38 -23.16 0.44
C LYS A 80 11.46 -22.74 -0.54
N MET A 81 11.77 -21.44 -0.61
CA MET A 81 12.87 -20.94 -1.41
C MET A 81 14.17 -21.49 -0.84
N LYS A 82 15.10 -21.83 -1.72
CA LYS A 82 16.42 -22.21 -1.28
C LYS A 82 17.05 -21.06 -0.50
N SER A 83 17.54 -21.35 0.71
CA SER A 83 18.17 -20.30 1.49
C SER A 83 19.45 -19.82 0.80
N ILE A 84 19.75 -18.52 0.91
CA ILE A 84 21.00 -17.95 0.37
C ILE A 84 22.21 -18.73 0.89
N TYR A 85 22.17 -19.15 2.16
CA TYR A 85 23.21 -20.00 2.75
C TYR A 85 23.38 -21.34 2.03
N GLN A 86 22.30 -22.05 1.71
CA GLN A 86 22.38 -23.32 0.96
C GLN A 86 22.95 -23.11 -0.44
N LEU A 87 22.59 -22.02 -1.11
CA LEU A 87 23.11 -21.69 -2.44
C LEU A 87 24.61 -21.35 -2.39
N GLU A 88 25.04 -20.55 -1.42
CA GLU A 88 26.46 -20.22 -1.23
C GLU A 88 27.28 -21.46 -0.83
N LYS A 89 26.71 -22.36 -0.03
CA LYS A 89 27.33 -23.66 0.27
C LYS A 89 27.55 -24.49 -1.00
N GLU A 90 26.56 -24.60 -1.88
CA GLU A 90 26.73 -25.36 -3.13
C GLU A 90 27.73 -24.73 -4.09
N LYS A 91 27.79 -23.39 -4.15
CA LYS A 91 28.86 -22.70 -4.88
C LYS A 91 30.23 -23.01 -4.31
N TRP A 92 30.35 -22.97 -2.98
CA TRP A 92 31.57 -23.33 -2.28
C TRP A 92 32.01 -24.76 -2.57
N ASP A 93 31.08 -25.72 -2.47
CA ASP A 93 31.34 -27.13 -2.77
C ASP A 93 31.78 -27.31 -4.24
N ALA A 94 31.19 -26.57 -5.18
CA ALA A 94 31.62 -26.58 -6.58
C ALA A 94 33.06 -26.06 -6.76
N ILE A 95 33.42 -24.95 -6.09
CA ILE A 95 34.77 -24.38 -6.09
C ILE A 95 35.78 -25.35 -5.47
N MET A 96 35.49 -25.89 -4.28
CA MET A 96 36.35 -26.85 -3.58
C MET A 96 36.61 -28.09 -4.43
N SER A 97 35.56 -28.66 -5.02
CA SER A 97 35.71 -29.84 -5.87
C SER A 97 36.61 -29.58 -7.09
N PHE A 98 36.58 -28.36 -7.62
CA PHE A 98 37.46 -27.96 -8.71
C PHE A 98 38.90 -27.77 -8.24
N GLU A 99 39.09 -27.11 -7.09
CA GLU A 99 40.41 -26.92 -6.51
C GLU A 99 41.10 -28.26 -6.22
N GLU A 100 40.39 -29.23 -5.66
CA GLU A 100 40.89 -30.60 -5.45
C GLU A 100 41.34 -31.24 -6.77
N ARG A 101 40.48 -31.22 -7.81
CA ARG A 101 40.83 -31.74 -9.14
C ARG A 101 42.00 -31.01 -9.79
N ALA A 102 42.11 -29.71 -9.57
CA ALA A 102 43.18 -28.89 -10.10
C ALA A 102 44.51 -29.21 -9.44
N ILE A 103 44.52 -29.36 -8.11
CA ILE A 103 45.70 -29.74 -7.33
C ILE A 103 46.18 -31.15 -7.71
N GLU A 104 45.26 -32.10 -7.92
CA GLU A 104 45.62 -33.46 -8.34
C GLU A 104 46.28 -33.51 -9.72
N LYS A 105 45.83 -32.67 -10.66
CA LYS A 105 46.33 -32.68 -12.04
C LYS A 105 47.59 -31.85 -12.25
N GLU A 106 47.61 -30.63 -11.71
CA GLU A 106 48.64 -29.61 -12.01
C GLU A 106 49.47 -29.24 -10.77
N GLY A 107 49.14 -29.79 -9.59
CA GLY A 107 49.76 -29.40 -8.33
C GLY A 107 49.23 -28.07 -7.79
N LYS A 108 49.86 -27.56 -6.73
CA LYS A 108 49.51 -26.26 -6.16
C LYS A 108 49.98 -25.13 -7.09
N PHE A 109 49.05 -24.25 -7.46
CA PHE A 109 49.35 -23.05 -8.23
C PHE A 109 50.42 -22.19 -7.52
N LYS A 110 51.50 -21.86 -8.23
CA LYS A 110 52.55 -20.96 -7.76
C LYS A 110 52.56 -19.72 -8.64
N SER A 111 52.18 -18.57 -8.08
CA SER A 111 52.04 -17.28 -8.78
C SER A 111 53.35 -16.76 -9.42
N GLU A 112 54.50 -17.34 -9.08
CA GLU A 112 55.84 -16.83 -9.44
C GLU A 112 56.37 -17.39 -10.77
N ASN A 113 55.72 -18.41 -11.34
CA ASN A 113 56.19 -19.05 -12.57
C ASN A 113 55.47 -18.48 -13.82
N ALA A 114 56.17 -18.51 -14.96
CA ALA A 114 55.61 -18.13 -16.25
C ALA A 114 54.33 -18.93 -16.54
N LYS A 115 53.25 -18.20 -16.88
CA LYS A 115 51.90 -18.74 -17.11
C LYS A 115 51.94 -19.89 -18.11
N THR A 116 51.60 -21.10 -17.68
CA THR A 116 51.71 -22.29 -18.54
C THR A 116 50.46 -22.46 -19.41
N PRO A 117 50.55 -23.13 -20.58
CA PRO A 117 49.38 -23.49 -21.38
C PRO A 117 48.36 -24.33 -20.60
N ALA A 118 48.82 -25.20 -19.69
CA ALA A 118 47.99 -26.04 -18.85
C ALA A 118 47.15 -25.22 -17.86
N GLU A 119 47.72 -24.17 -17.25
CA GLU A 119 46.97 -23.25 -16.37
C GLU A 119 45.85 -22.51 -17.13
N ARG A 120 46.09 -22.12 -18.39
CA ARG A 120 45.06 -21.49 -19.22
C ARG A 120 43.91 -22.44 -19.51
N GLU A 121 44.21 -23.69 -19.87
CA GLU A 121 43.21 -24.73 -20.10
C GLU A 121 42.40 -25.03 -18.84
N LEU A 122 43.06 -25.07 -17.68
CA LEU A 122 42.41 -25.28 -16.39
C LEU A 122 41.42 -24.15 -16.06
N ILE A 123 41.82 -22.89 -16.24
CA ILE A 123 40.93 -21.74 -16.02
C ILE A 123 39.78 -21.70 -17.04
N GLU A 124 40.04 -22.04 -18.31
CA GLU A 124 38.95 -22.17 -19.29
C GLU A 124 37.95 -23.26 -18.90
N SER A 125 38.44 -24.40 -18.40
CA SER A 125 37.58 -25.47 -17.91
C SER A 125 36.70 -25.00 -16.76
N PHE A 126 37.27 -24.27 -15.79
CA PHE A 126 36.55 -23.66 -14.67
C PHE A 126 35.44 -22.72 -15.14
N MET A 127 35.78 -21.82 -16.06
CA MET A 127 34.84 -20.82 -16.57
C MET A 127 33.68 -21.47 -17.34
N ASN A 128 33.98 -22.52 -18.10
CA ASN A 128 32.98 -23.20 -18.94
C ASN A 128 32.05 -24.13 -18.15
N ARG A 129 32.49 -24.65 -16.99
CA ARG A 129 31.73 -25.65 -16.22
C ARG A 129 31.31 -25.15 -14.85
N GLU A 130 32.25 -24.85 -13.96
CA GLU A 130 31.98 -24.54 -12.56
C GLU A 130 31.38 -23.15 -12.40
N TYR A 131 31.98 -22.14 -13.04
CA TYR A 131 31.42 -20.79 -13.07
C TYR A 131 30.03 -20.77 -13.70
N LYS A 132 29.84 -21.50 -14.80
CA LYS A 132 28.53 -21.63 -15.43
C LYS A 132 27.49 -22.25 -14.49
N THR A 133 27.86 -23.30 -13.76
CA THR A 133 27.00 -23.92 -12.73
C THR A 133 26.62 -22.90 -11.64
N MET A 134 27.57 -22.09 -11.16
CA MET A 134 27.29 -21.06 -10.15
C MET A 134 26.33 -19.98 -10.67
N VAL A 135 26.50 -19.55 -11.92
CA VAL A 135 25.59 -18.59 -12.58
C VAL A 135 24.19 -19.19 -12.76
N GLU A 136 24.08 -20.47 -13.11
CA GLU A 136 22.81 -21.18 -13.22
C GLU A 136 22.08 -21.27 -11.87
N LEU A 137 22.80 -21.52 -10.78
CA LEU A 137 22.24 -21.51 -9.43
C LEU A 137 21.69 -20.13 -9.04
N GLU A 138 22.45 -19.06 -9.29
CA GLU A 138 21.98 -17.68 -9.04
C GLU A 138 20.75 -17.33 -9.90
N LYS A 139 20.72 -17.74 -11.17
CA LYS A 139 19.56 -17.53 -12.06
C LYS A 139 18.33 -18.26 -11.56
N LYS A 140 18.49 -19.48 -11.03
CA LYS A 140 17.41 -20.23 -10.40
C LYS A 140 16.85 -19.49 -9.18
N LEU A 141 17.72 -18.98 -8.31
CA LEU A 141 17.29 -18.15 -7.18
C LEU A 141 16.51 -16.92 -7.63
N LEU A 142 16.99 -16.20 -8.65
CA LEU A 142 16.28 -15.04 -9.20
C LEU A 142 14.91 -15.39 -9.77
N ALA A 143 14.78 -16.56 -10.42
CA ALA A 143 13.49 -17.06 -10.89
C ALA A 143 12.54 -17.35 -9.72
N GLU A 144 13.02 -18.03 -8.67
CA GLU A 144 12.25 -18.29 -7.45
C GLU A 144 11.80 -16.99 -6.76
N MET A 145 12.69 -15.99 -6.62
CA MET A 145 12.37 -14.67 -6.09
C MET A 145 11.25 -14.01 -6.90
N ARG A 146 11.35 -14.00 -8.23
CA ARG A 146 10.31 -13.42 -9.11
C ARG A 146 8.96 -14.09 -8.94
N ASP A 147 8.94 -15.40 -8.81
CA ASP A 147 7.69 -16.14 -8.65
C ASP A 147 7.06 -15.88 -7.28
N ILE A 148 7.86 -15.77 -6.21
CA ILE A 148 7.38 -15.35 -4.88
C ILE A 148 6.82 -13.93 -4.94
N ILE A 149 7.51 -12.98 -5.58
CA ILE A 149 7.03 -11.60 -5.74
C ILE A 149 5.69 -11.58 -6.49
N LYS A 150 5.53 -12.39 -7.55
CA LYS A 150 4.24 -12.52 -8.26
C LYS A 150 3.15 -13.08 -7.37
N VAL A 151 3.45 -14.09 -6.56
CA VAL A 151 2.49 -14.69 -5.63
C VAL A 151 2.08 -13.67 -4.56
N TYR A 152 3.05 -12.97 -3.95
CA TYR A 152 2.77 -11.88 -3.01
C TYR A 152 1.93 -10.79 -3.66
N GLY A 153 2.25 -10.38 -4.88
CA GLY A 153 1.47 -9.40 -5.64
C GLY A 153 0.04 -9.84 -5.99
N ARG A 154 -0.24 -11.15 -6.04
CA ARG A 154 -1.60 -11.69 -6.20
C ARG A 154 -2.33 -11.78 -4.85
N LEU A 155 -1.65 -12.24 -3.80
CA LEU A 155 -2.22 -12.35 -2.45
C LEU A 155 -2.52 -10.97 -1.86
N SER A 156 -1.69 -9.98 -2.15
CA SER A 156 -1.89 -8.61 -1.71
C SER A 156 -3.17 -7.99 -2.27
N LEU A 157 -3.71 -8.48 -3.39
CA LEU A 157 -4.98 -8.00 -3.94
C LEU A 157 -6.17 -8.33 -3.02
N VAL A 158 -6.13 -9.45 -2.30
CA VAL A 158 -7.22 -9.95 -1.44
C VAL A 158 -7.72 -8.93 -0.41
N SER A 159 -6.89 -7.96 -0.04
CA SER A 159 -7.29 -6.87 0.83
C SER A 159 -6.77 -5.52 0.34
N PRO A 160 -7.61 -4.48 0.42
CA PRO A 160 -7.18 -3.10 0.21
C PRO A 160 -5.89 -2.76 0.95
N CYS A 161 -5.79 -3.10 2.24
CA CYS A 161 -4.65 -2.71 3.06
C CYS A 161 -3.35 -3.40 2.61
N THR A 162 -3.40 -4.67 2.23
CA THR A 162 -2.21 -5.39 1.74
C THR A 162 -1.79 -4.90 0.37
N PHE A 163 -2.74 -4.62 -0.51
CA PHE A 163 -2.48 -4.05 -1.83
C PHE A 163 -1.79 -2.68 -1.72
N LEU A 164 -2.32 -1.80 -0.85
CA LEU A 164 -1.78 -0.47 -0.61
C LEU A 164 -0.35 -0.53 -0.08
N SER A 165 -0.09 -1.39 0.91
CA SER A 165 1.25 -1.58 1.48
C SER A 165 2.24 -2.11 0.44
N TRP A 166 1.84 -3.10 -0.37
CA TRP A 166 2.68 -3.63 -1.45
C TRP A 166 2.96 -2.57 -2.52
N ALA A 167 1.92 -1.85 -2.98
CA ALA A 167 2.07 -0.80 -3.98
C ALA A 167 3.00 0.31 -3.50
N GLN A 168 2.88 0.73 -2.23
CA GLN A 168 3.79 1.69 -1.63
C GLN A 168 5.24 1.17 -1.59
N GLY A 169 5.44 -0.11 -1.26
CA GLY A 169 6.75 -0.75 -1.27
C GLY A 169 7.39 -0.74 -2.66
N GLU A 170 6.66 -1.18 -3.70
CA GLU A 170 7.17 -1.21 -5.08
C GLU A 170 7.41 0.18 -5.69
N MET A 171 6.59 1.18 -5.33
CA MET A 171 6.80 2.56 -5.79
C MET A 171 8.03 3.22 -5.12
N SER A 172 8.55 2.62 -4.04
CA SER A 172 9.81 3.03 -3.44
C SER A 172 11.00 2.42 -4.19
N SER A 173 12.18 3.04 -4.07
CA SER A 173 13.42 2.45 -4.61
C SER A 173 13.84 1.14 -3.92
N GLN A 174 13.15 0.77 -2.84
CA GLN A 174 13.35 -0.45 -2.05
C GLN A 174 12.35 -1.56 -2.42
N GLY A 175 11.61 -1.39 -3.52
CA GLY A 175 10.67 -2.40 -4.03
C GLY A 175 11.35 -3.72 -4.39
N PHE A 176 10.58 -4.80 -4.42
CA PHE A 176 11.11 -6.12 -4.75
C PHE A 176 11.59 -6.21 -6.21
N ALA A 177 10.95 -5.47 -7.13
CA ALA A 177 11.42 -5.39 -8.52
C ALA A 177 12.82 -4.76 -8.61
N SER A 178 13.05 -3.67 -7.87
CA SER A 178 14.36 -3.00 -7.78
C SER A 178 15.43 -3.94 -7.19
N LEU A 179 15.06 -4.74 -6.18
CA LEU A 179 15.95 -5.76 -5.62
C LEU A 179 16.36 -6.81 -6.66
N VAL A 180 15.41 -7.33 -7.45
CA VAL A 180 15.70 -8.31 -8.51
C VAL A 180 16.63 -7.70 -9.57
N GLU A 181 16.37 -6.46 -9.99
CA GLU A 181 17.23 -5.74 -10.94
C GLU A 181 18.65 -5.54 -10.39
N PHE A 182 18.77 -5.23 -9.10
CA PHE A 182 20.08 -5.12 -8.45
C PHE A 182 20.85 -6.44 -8.50
N TYR A 183 20.19 -7.58 -8.26
CA TYR A 183 20.83 -8.89 -8.37
C TYR A 183 21.28 -9.20 -9.80
N GLU A 184 20.46 -8.88 -10.80
CA GLU A 184 20.85 -9.04 -12.21
C GLU A 184 22.03 -8.16 -12.59
N TYR A 185 22.01 -6.90 -12.15
CA TYR A 185 23.10 -5.96 -12.32
C TYR A 185 24.40 -6.49 -11.67
N ALA A 186 24.32 -6.94 -10.43
CA ALA A 186 25.46 -7.51 -9.71
C ALA A 186 25.99 -8.77 -10.40
N GLN A 187 25.11 -9.62 -10.95
CA GLN A 187 25.50 -10.82 -11.68
C GLN A 187 26.23 -10.49 -12.99
N ASP A 188 25.73 -9.52 -13.76
CA ASP A 188 26.38 -9.04 -14.99
C ASP A 188 27.76 -8.43 -14.68
N LEU A 189 27.86 -7.65 -13.60
CA LEU A 189 29.12 -7.07 -13.16
C LEU A 189 30.14 -8.14 -12.74
N LYS A 190 29.70 -9.19 -12.03
CA LYS A 190 30.54 -10.35 -11.70
C LYS A 190 31.04 -11.08 -12.94
N ASP A 191 30.19 -11.32 -13.94
CA ASP A 191 30.59 -11.99 -15.20
C ASP A 191 31.63 -11.17 -15.96
N LYS A 192 31.41 -9.86 -16.11
CA LYS A 192 32.39 -8.95 -16.71
C LYS A 192 33.70 -8.94 -15.93
N PHE A 193 33.65 -8.92 -14.60
CA PHE A 193 34.84 -8.98 -13.76
C PHE A 193 35.59 -10.30 -13.94
N CYS A 194 34.90 -11.44 -13.91
CA CYS A 194 35.54 -12.75 -14.08
C CYS A 194 36.21 -12.88 -15.46
N ARG A 195 35.58 -12.38 -16.53
CA ARG A 195 36.19 -12.35 -17.87
C ARG A 195 37.39 -11.43 -17.93
N PHE A 196 37.27 -10.20 -17.41
CA PHE A 196 38.37 -9.25 -17.33
C PHE A 196 39.56 -9.83 -16.55
N TYR A 197 39.30 -10.40 -15.37
CA TYR A 197 40.31 -11.02 -14.52
C TYR A 197 40.97 -12.20 -15.22
N LYS A 198 40.17 -13.07 -15.86
CA LYS A 198 40.68 -14.19 -16.66
C LYS A 198 41.65 -13.69 -17.72
N ASP A 199 41.19 -12.78 -18.58
CA ASP A 199 41.94 -12.31 -19.73
C ASP A 199 43.21 -11.57 -19.30
N LYS A 200 43.11 -10.70 -18.30
CA LYS A 200 44.27 -9.95 -17.79
C LYS A 200 45.25 -10.87 -17.07
N LYS A 201 44.79 -11.70 -16.14
CA LYS A 201 45.68 -12.51 -15.29
C LYS A 201 46.29 -13.69 -16.03
N PHE A 202 45.58 -14.37 -16.94
CA PHE A 202 46.05 -15.60 -17.56
C PHE A 202 46.43 -15.47 -19.04
N PHE A 203 45.80 -14.53 -19.78
CA PHE A 203 45.96 -14.45 -21.24
C PHE A 203 46.75 -13.22 -21.71
N SER A 204 46.79 -12.13 -20.94
CA SER A 204 47.64 -10.98 -21.27
C SER A 204 49.11 -11.36 -21.03
N GLY A 205 49.90 -11.35 -22.11
CA GLY A 205 51.32 -11.71 -22.09
C GLY A 205 52.23 -10.69 -21.39
N LYS A 206 51.64 -9.67 -20.74
CA LYS A 206 52.37 -8.69 -19.95
C LYS A 206 52.34 -9.10 -18.48
N GLU A 207 53.51 -9.14 -17.85
CA GLU A 207 53.67 -9.13 -16.39
C GLU A 207 53.32 -7.74 -15.85
N GLU A 208 52.08 -7.29 -16.05
CA GLU A 208 51.63 -6.03 -15.44
C GLU A 208 51.32 -6.30 -13.97
N ASN A 209 52.25 -5.87 -13.10
CA ASN A 209 52.13 -5.94 -11.64
C ASN A 209 51.06 -5.00 -11.07
N GLU A 210 50.54 -4.06 -11.87
CA GLU A 210 49.47 -3.15 -11.46
C GLU A 210 48.13 -3.59 -12.06
N VAL A 211 47.24 -4.06 -11.20
CA VAL A 211 45.85 -4.38 -11.57
C VAL A 211 45.10 -3.05 -11.73
N GLU A 212 44.87 -2.63 -12.97
CA GLU A 212 43.95 -1.53 -13.27
C GLU A 212 42.57 -1.80 -12.64
N SER A 213 41.95 -0.76 -12.09
CA SER A 213 40.59 -0.88 -11.55
C SER A 213 39.62 -1.34 -12.65
N PHE A 214 38.96 -2.47 -12.42
CA PHE A 214 37.93 -3.02 -13.31
C PHE A 214 36.74 -2.06 -13.47
N ILE A 215 36.38 -1.32 -12.41
CA ILE A 215 35.27 -0.36 -12.40
C ILE A 215 35.85 1.05 -12.38
N LYS A 216 35.41 1.91 -13.31
CA LYS A 216 35.89 3.30 -13.40
C LYS A 216 34.81 4.28 -12.91
N GLY A 217 35.17 5.15 -11.96
CA GLY A 217 34.32 6.26 -11.52
C GLY A 217 32.96 5.81 -10.97
N GLU A 218 31.87 6.30 -11.57
CA GLU A 218 30.48 6.07 -11.12
C GLU A 218 29.86 4.76 -11.64
N GLU A 219 30.60 3.95 -12.39
CA GLU A 219 30.10 2.68 -12.95
C GLU A 219 29.73 1.63 -11.88
N ASN A 220 30.01 1.86 -10.59
CA ASN A 220 29.58 0.98 -9.49
C ASN A 220 28.25 1.38 -8.84
N VAL A 221 27.59 2.43 -9.33
CA VAL A 221 26.36 2.94 -8.69
C VAL A 221 25.14 2.34 -9.36
N PHE A 222 24.42 1.47 -8.62
CA PHE A 222 23.11 0.99 -9.05
C PHE A 222 22.03 2.01 -8.66
N TYR A 223 21.34 2.55 -9.66
CA TYR A 223 20.16 3.39 -9.45
C TYR A 223 18.90 2.53 -9.49
N GLY A 224 18.30 2.31 -8.33
CA GLY A 224 17.04 1.55 -8.23
C GLY A 224 15.92 2.19 -9.04
N SER A 225 15.23 1.39 -9.85
CA SER A 225 14.11 1.88 -10.64
C SER A 225 12.82 1.88 -9.80
N LYS A 226 12.05 2.97 -9.90
CA LYS A 226 10.68 3.02 -9.36
C LYS A 226 9.78 2.41 -10.42
N ARG A 227 8.97 1.41 -10.04
CA ARG A 227 8.03 0.76 -10.96
C ARG A 227 6.66 0.63 -10.29
N LEU A 228 5.62 0.71 -11.10
CA LEU A 228 4.30 0.32 -10.63
C LEU A 228 4.24 -1.22 -10.54
N PRO A 229 3.57 -1.77 -9.52
CA PRO A 229 3.34 -3.20 -9.43
C PRO A 229 2.62 -3.73 -10.69
N PHE A 230 2.95 -4.94 -11.14
CA PHE A 230 2.35 -5.51 -12.36
C PHE A 230 0.82 -5.66 -12.28
N ASN A 231 0.28 -5.91 -11.07
CA ASN A 231 -1.17 -5.99 -10.82
C ASN A 231 -1.77 -4.65 -10.34
N PHE A 232 -1.06 -3.53 -10.50
CA PHE A 232 -1.51 -2.25 -9.96
C PHE A 232 -2.92 -1.87 -10.42
N LEU A 233 -3.19 -1.97 -11.72
CA LEU A 233 -4.49 -1.64 -12.28
C LEU A 233 -5.60 -2.56 -11.74
N LEU A 234 -5.32 -3.84 -11.55
CA LEU A 234 -6.29 -4.79 -10.98
C LEU A 234 -6.65 -4.41 -9.55
N GLY A 235 -5.67 -4.05 -8.72
CA GLY A 235 -5.93 -3.59 -7.35
C GLY A 235 -6.71 -2.27 -7.31
N VAL A 236 -6.46 -1.34 -8.23
CA VAL A 236 -7.27 -0.12 -8.35
C VAL A 236 -8.72 -0.45 -8.74
N ILE A 237 -8.94 -1.35 -9.69
CA ILE A 237 -10.28 -1.79 -10.09
C ILE A 237 -11.00 -2.46 -8.91
N GLU A 238 -10.33 -3.33 -8.17
CA GLU A 238 -10.87 -3.98 -6.99
C GLU A 238 -11.29 -2.97 -5.91
N LEU A 239 -10.46 -1.96 -5.65
CA LEU A 239 -10.81 -0.85 -4.75
C LEU A 239 -12.05 -0.09 -5.22
N LEU A 240 -12.15 0.20 -6.52
CA LEU A 240 -13.31 0.89 -7.09
C LEU A 240 -14.59 0.05 -6.97
N VAL A 241 -14.51 -1.25 -7.24
CA VAL A 241 -15.63 -2.19 -7.06
C VAL A 241 -16.05 -2.24 -5.59
N LEU A 242 -15.09 -2.32 -4.66
CA LEU A 242 -15.38 -2.30 -3.23
C LEU A 242 -16.07 -1.00 -2.80
N ILE A 243 -15.59 0.16 -3.25
CA ILE A 243 -16.23 1.46 -2.99
C ILE A 243 -17.66 1.46 -3.52
N PHE A 244 -17.88 1.00 -4.75
CA PHE A 244 -19.20 0.94 -5.35
C PHE A 244 -20.16 0.04 -4.57
N VAL A 245 -19.71 -1.15 -4.18
CA VAL A 245 -20.50 -2.09 -3.37
C VAL A 245 -20.84 -1.48 -2.01
N LEU A 246 -19.88 -0.86 -1.32
CA LEU A 246 -20.12 -0.19 -0.04
C LEU A 246 -21.12 0.97 -0.19
N GLN A 247 -20.98 1.80 -1.22
CA GLN A 247 -21.92 2.88 -1.49
C GLN A 247 -23.33 2.36 -1.78
N ALA A 248 -23.47 1.29 -2.57
CA ALA A 248 -24.75 0.66 -2.84
C ALA A 248 -25.40 0.12 -1.56
N VAL A 249 -24.64 -0.62 -0.75
CA VAL A 249 -25.11 -1.15 0.54
C VAL A 249 -25.54 -0.02 1.47
N SER A 250 -24.74 1.05 1.56
CA SER A 250 -25.09 2.24 2.34
C SER A 250 -26.38 2.88 1.86
N TYR A 251 -26.54 3.09 0.56
CA TYR A 251 -27.73 3.67 -0.06
C TYR A 251 -28.98 2.84 0.24
N PHE A 252 -28.95 1.53 0.00
CA PHE A 252 -30.10 0.66 0.26
C PHE A 252 -30.43 0.57 1.75
N SER A 253 -29.42 0.56 2.62
CA SER A 253 -29.62 0.57 4.07
C SER A 253 -30.27 1.87 4.53
N HIS A 254 -29.84 3.01 3.99
CA HIS A 254 -30.42 4.31 4.29
C HIS A 254 -31.86 4.42 3.75
N LYS A 255 -32.12 4.00 2.51
CA LYS A 255 -33.47 3.95 1.94
C LYS A 255 -34.42 3.11 2.77
N LYS A 256 -33.98 1.94 3.22
CA LYS A 256 -34.77 1.05 4.10
C LYS A 256 -35.03 1.68 5.47
N ALA A 257 -34.05 2.39 6.03
CA ALA A 257 -34.22 3.13 7.28
C ALA A 257 -35.27 4.23 7.13
N LEU A 258 -35.21 5.04 6.06
CA LEU A 258 -36.19 6.09 5.76
C LEU A 258 -37.60 5.51 5.58
N ALA A 259 -37.76 4.47 4.75
CA ALA A 259 -39.06 3.86 4.51
C ALA A 259 -39.74 3.37 5.79
N ARG A 260 -38.98 2.87 6.77
CA ARG A 260 -39.51 2.50 8.08
C ARG A 260 -39.95 3.70 8.90
N VAL A 261 -39.15 4.77 8.93
CA VAL A 261 -39.50 6.00 9.66
C VAL A 261 -40.79 6.58 9.08
N TYR A 262 -40.91 6.66 7.75
CA TYR A 262 -42.13 7.11 7.09
C TYR A 262 -43.32 6.16 7.33
N GLY A 263 -43.10 4.85 7.34
CA GLY A 263 -44.13 3.86 7.68
C GLY A 263 -44.63 4.00 9.12
N GLU A 264 -43.73 4.15 10.10
CA GLU A 264 -44.07 4.39 11.50
C GLU A 264 -44.81 5.73 11.69
N MET A 265 -44.42 6.77 10.95
CA MET A 265 -45.13 8.06 10.94
C MET A 265 -46.52 7.94 10.32
N ALA A 266 -46.68 7.18 9.23
CA ALA A 266 -47.97 6.95 8.60
C ALA A 266 -48.92 6.15 9.50
N VAL A 267 -48.43 5.18 10.28
CA VAL A 267 -49.23 4.39 11.23
C VAL A 267 -49.63 5.20 12.46
N LYS A 268 -48.80 6.16 12.90
CA LYS A 268 -49.13 7.08 14.01
C LYS A 268 -50.01 8.25 13.60
N TRP A 269 -50.30 8.40 12.31
CA TRP A 269 -51.19 9.44 11.82
C TRP A 269 -52.63 9.02 12.09
N ASP A 270 -53.19 9.50 13.21
CA ASP A 270 -54.60 9.33 13.54
C ASP A 270 -55.42 10.41 12.80
N PRO A 271 -56.24 10.05 11.79
CA PRO A 271 -57.04 11.02 11.04
C PRO A 271 -58.02 11.79 11.93
N GLY A 272 -58.38 11.29 13.11
CA GLY A 272 -59.27 11.96 14.07
C GLY A 272 -58.65 13.13 14.82
N SER A 273 -57.33 13.29 14.78
CA SER A 273 -56.60 14.38 15.46
C SER A 273 -56.45 15.65 14.60
N PHE A 274 -56.88 15.61 13.34
CA PHE A 274 -56.76 16.72 12.41
C PHE A 274 -57.92 17.70 12.57
N ASN A 275 -57.70 18.83 13.24
CA ASN A 275 -58.67 19.93 13.32
C ASN A 275 -58.39 20.97 12.21
N PRO A 276 -59.12 20.95 11.08
CA PRO A 276 -58.86 21.81 9.93
C PRO A 276 -59.09 23.30 10.21
N ALA A 277 -59.72 23.67 11.32
CA ALA A 277 -59.98 25.05 11.68
C ALA A 277 -58.75 25.83 12.19
N ARG A 278 -57.60 25.17 12.44
CA ARG A 278 -56.39 25.80 13.01
C ARG A 278 -55.16 25.88 12.10
N SER A 279 -55.16 25.33 10.89
CA SER A 279 -53.94 25.22 10.07
C SER A 279 -54.04 25.96 8.73
N LYS A 280 -53.89 27.29 8.76
CA LYS A 280 -53.84 28.10 7.52
C LYS A 280 -52.49 28.11 6.80
N TYR A 281 -51.43 27.55 7.37
CA TYR A 281 -50.15 27.36 6.68
C TYR A 281 -49.45 26.13 7.25
N PHE A 282 -49.72 24.96 6.65
CA PHE A 282 -48.80 23.83 6.75
C PHE A 282 -48.16 23.65 5.37
N VAL A 283 -47.25 24.59 5.05
CA VAL A 283 -46.11 24.22 4.22
C VAL A 283 -45.45 23.07 4.96
N TRP A 284 -45.09 21.99 4.26
CA TRP A 284 -44.22 20.94 4.81
C TRP A 284 -42.80 21.51 5.08
N GLN A 285 -42.70 22.59 5.86
CA GLN A 285 -41.52 22.77 6.68
C GLN A 285 -41.66 21.72 7.77
N ILE A 286 -40.96 20.60 7.56
CA ILE A 286 -40.36 19.88 8.68
C ILE A 286 -39.33 20.86 9.28
N GLU A 287 -39.80 21.95 9.91
CA GLU A 287 -39.11 22.65 10.99
C GLU A 287 -39.18 21.73 12.20
N GLU A 288 -38.62 20.53 12.07
CA GLU A 288 -38.13 19.86 13.25
C GLU A 288 -36.85 20.63 13.64
N GLU A 289 -37.01 21.70 14.41
CA GLU A 289 -35.95 22.19 15.29
C GLU A 289 -35.36 21.01 16.10
N GLY A 290 -36.14 19.95 16.31
CA GLY A 290 -35.67 18.69 16.87
C GLY A 290 -34.91 17.76 15.92
N PHE A 291 -35.01 17.82 14.59
CA PHE A 291 -34.39 16.85 13.66
C PHE A 291 -33.04 17.33 13.21
N SER A 292 -32.93 18.61 12.85
CA SER A 292 -31.65 19.27 12.65
C SER A 292 -30.84 19.20 13.96
N GLN A 293 -31.46 19.43 15.12
CA GLN A 293 -30.80 19.31 16.43
C GLN A 293 -30.57 17.86 16.88
N ARG A 294 -31.40 16.88 16.50
CA ARG A 294 -31.14 15.44 16.73
C ARG A 294 -30.06 14.90 15.80
N MET A 295 -30.01 15.33 14.53
CA MET A 295 -28.89 15.07 13.62
C MET A 295 -27.62 15.75 14.11
N TYR A 296 -27.69 17.01 14.57
CA TYR A 296 -26.55 17.75 15.12
C TYR A 296 -26.06 17.12 16.43
N ASN A 297 -26.96 16.65 17.30
CA ASN A 297 -26.61 15.90 18.50
C ASN A 297 -26.18 14.44 18.20
N HIS A 298 -26.58 13.85 17.06
CA HIS A 298 -26.15 12.52 16.62
C HIS A 298 -24.81 12.53 15.89
N LEU A 299 -24.50 13.60 15.14
CA LEU A 299 -23.22 13.79 14.47
C LEU A 299 -22.19 14.48 15.38
N GLY A 300 -22.63 15.30 16.34
CA GLY A 300 -21.75 16.13 17.18
C GLY A 300 -21.39 15.57 18.56
N ARG A 301 -22.08 14.55 19.09
CA ARG A 301 -21.80 14.01 20.45
C ARG A 301 -21.02 12.69 20.48
N GLY A 302 -20.65 12.15 19.32
CA GLY A 302 -20.00 10.85 19.18
C GLY A 302 -18.51 10.89 18.89
N ILE A 303 -17.80 11.97 19.24
CA ILE A 303 -16.33 12.01 19.07
C ILE A 303 -15.69 11.32 20.28
N ILE A 304 -15.48 10.02 20.18
CA ILE A 304 -14.57 9.30 21.07
C ILE A 304 -13.20 9.31 20.39
N PHE A 305 -12.26 10.06 20.95
CA PHE A 305 -10.86 10.02 20.53
C PHE A 305 -10.24 8.73 21.06
N PHE A 306 -9.94 7.78 20.17
CA PHE A 306 -9.02 6.69 20.48
C PHE A 306 -7.64 7.07 19.95
N THR A 307 -6.77 7.50 20.85
CA THR A 307 -5.33 7.66 20.56
C THR A 307 -4.65 6.34 20.90
N PHE A 308 -4.35 5.52 19.89
CA PHE A 308 -3.45 4.38 20.06
C PHE A 308 -2.07 4.75 19.51
N ALA A 309 -1.10 4.89 20.41
CA ALA A 309 0.30 4.99 20.05
C ALA A 309 0.84 3.57 19.83
N THR A 310 1.06 3.16 18.58
CA THR A 310 1.72 1.89 18.27
C THR A 310 3.17 2.16 17.85
N ARG A 311 4.12 1.77 18.70
CA ARG A 311 5.51 1.52 18.29
C ARG A 311 5.53 0.13 17.67
N GLY A 312 5.61 -0.01 16.34
CA GLY A 312 5.86 -1.35 15.78
C GLY A 312 5.81 -1.54 14.27
N CYS A 313 4.82 -1.02 13.54
CA CYS A 313 4.69 -1.41 12.12
C CYS A 313 4.43 -0.25 11.13
N CYS A 314 4.14 0.97 11.61
CA CYS A 314 4.00 2.17 10.78
C CYS A 314 4.40 3.39 11.63
N PRO A 315 5.67 3.86 11.60
CA PRO A 315 6.02 5.11 12.27
C PRO A 315 5.40 6.28 11.48
N GLY A 316 4.22 6.76 11.89
CA GLY A 316 3.69 8.03 11.39
C GLY A 316 2.18 8.14 11.13
N MET A 317 1.36 7.13 11.42
CA MET A 317 -0.10 7.27 11.24
C MET A 317 -0.77 7.96 12.44
N PHE A 318 -0.58 9.27 12.58
CA PHE A 318 -1.47 10.10 13.39
C PHE A 318 -2.68 10.49 12.55
N VAL A 319 -3.75 9.68 12.59
CA VAL A 319 -5.01 10.02 11.91
C VAL A 319 -5.81 10.93 12.84
N TRP A 320 -5.74 12.24 12.58
CA TRP A 320 -6.74 13.17 13.08
C TRP A 320 -8.02 12.98 12.27
N VAL A 321 -9.01 12.30 12.84
CA VAL A 321 -10.37 12.29 12.27
C VAL A 321 -11.03 13.62 12.61
N ILE A 322 -10.83 14.64 11.77
CA ILE A 322 -11.54 15.92 11.87
C ILE A 322 -12.85 15.79 11.08
N PHE A 323 -13.97 15.70 11.78
CA PHE A 323 -15.28 15.88 11.15
C PHE A 323 -15.51 17.37 10.87
N TRP A 324 -15.58 17.73 9.60
CA TRP A 324 -15.79 19.11 9.14
C TRP A 324 -17.24 19.55 9.38
N ASN A 325 -17.44 20.54 10.24
CA ASN A 325 -18.76 21.05 10.62
C ASN A 325 -19.19 22.16 9.63
N TRP A 326 -20.16 21.87 8.76
CA TRP A 326 -20.67 22.85 7.79
C TRP A 326 -21.71 23.77 8.45
N ARG A 327 -21.25 24.90 8.98
CA ARG A 327 -22.12 25.98 9.49
C ARG A 327 -22.74 26.73 8.31
N ARG A 328 -24.05 26.55 8.07
CA ARG A 328 -24.85 27.54 7.31
C ARG A 328 -25.48 28.53 8.29
N HIS A 329 -25.16 29.81 8.10
CA HIS A 329 -25.86 30.94 8.71
C HIS A 329 -27.31 30.97 8.20
N TYR A 330 -28.27 30.71 9.08
CA TYR A 330 -29.66 31.11 8.85
C TYR A 330 -29.89 32.45 9.55
N TRP A 331 -30.20 33.47 8.75
CA TRP A 331 -30.71 34.75 9.24
C TRP A 331 -32.14 34.53 9.76
N VAL A 332 -32.33 34.73 11.06
CA VAL A 332 -33.66 34.73 11.68
C VAL A 332 -34.30 36.09 11.41
N TYR A 333 -35.32 36.14 10.56
CA TYR A 333 -36.18 37.32 10.44
C TYR A 333 -37.08 37.41 11.69
N PRO A 334 -37.17 38.56 12.37
CA PRO A 334 -38.09 38.74 13.48
C PRO A 334 -39.54 38.78 12.96
N ARG A 335 -40.42 37.92 13.50
CA ARG A 335 -41.86 37.97 13.23
C ARG A 335 -42.46 39.29 13.75
N PRO A 336 -43.39 39.93 13.03
CA PRO A 336 -44.10 41.10 13.53
C PRO A 336 -45.03 40.71 14.68
N ARG A 337 -44.98 41.46 15.79
CA ARG A 337 -45.97 41.37 16.88
C ARG A 337 -47.32 41.86 16.37
N THR A 338 -48.30 40.97 16.26
CA THR A 338 -49.70 41.36 16.13
C THR A 338 -50.19 41.90 17.48
N SER A 339 -50.42 43.20 17.57
CA SER A 339 -51.04 43.87 18.71
C SER A 339 -52.52 43.48 18.81
N ARG A 340 -52.87 42.80 19.91
CA ARG A 340 -54.24 42.45 20.26
C ARG A 340 -54.86 43.64 21.02
N THR A 341 -55.49 44.57 20.33
CA THR A 341 -56.29 45.62 20.98
C THR A 341 -57.68 45.06 21.30
N GLY A 342 -57.89 44.69 22.57
CA GLY A 342 -59.23 44.52 23.12
C GLY A 342 -59.87 45.90 23.33
N LYS A 343 -60.95 46.18 22.61
CA LYS A 343 -61.85 47.30 22.94
C LYS A 343 -62.88 46.79 23.94
N ASN A 344 -62.79 47.29 25.17
CA ASN A 344 -63.92 47.37 26.09
C ASN A 344 -64.96 48.31 25.50
N GLY A 345 -66.21 47.84 25.40
CA GLY A 345 -67.37 48.68 25.14
C GLY A 345 -68.26 48.69 26.38
N SER A 346 -68.42 49.86 26.99
CA SER A 346 -69.34 50.15 28.08
C SER A 346 -70.40 51.15 27.60
N VAL A 347 -71.66 50.88 27.97
CA VAL A 347 -72.73 51.83 28.31
C VAL A 347 -73.24 52.78 27.20
N ASN A 348 -74.48 52.55 26.76
CA ASN A 348 -75.65 53.37 27.12
C ASN A 348 -76.91 52.50 27.13
#